data_AF-A0A0H2URE7-F1
#
_entry.id   AF-A0A0H2URE7-F1
#
_cell.length_a   1.000
_cell.length_b   1.000
_cell.length_c   1.000
_cell.angle_alpha   90.00
_cell.angle_beta   90.00
_cell.angle_gamma   90.00
#
_symmetry.space_group_name_H-M   'P 1'
#
loop_
_entity.id
_entity.type
_entity.pdbx_description
1 polymer ?
#
loop_
_entity_poly.entity_id
_entity_poly.type
_entity_poly.pdbx_seq_one_letter_code
_entity_poly.pdbx_strand_id
1 'polypeptide(L)'
;MIDFYFFLVGSILASFLGLVIDRFPEQSIISSASHCDSCQTPLRPLDLIPILSQVFNRFRCRYCKVRYPVWYALFELSLGLLFLLYSWGWLSLGQVVLITAGLTLGIYDFHHQEYPLLVWMTFQLILIASSGWNLVMVSFLILGILAHFIDIRMGAGDFLFLASCALVFSVTELLILIQFASATGILAFLLQKKKERLPFVPFLLLATCLIIFGKLLLV
;
A
#
# COMPACT_ATOMS: atom_id res chain seq x y z
N MET A 1 8.90 -20.84 14.92
CA MET A 1 8.84 -19.66 15.82
C MET A 1 9.21 -18.37 15.12
N ILE A 2 10.26 -18.36 14.29
CA ILE A 2 10.68 -17.17 13.54
C ILE A 2 9.63 -16.69 12.52
N ASP A 3 8.94 -17.61 11.85
CA ASP A 3 7.89 -17.30 10.86
C ASP A 3 6.69 -16.56 11.48
N PHE A 4 6.27 -17.02 12.67
CA PHE A 4 5.19 -16.38 13.42
C PHE A 4 5.57 -14.96 13.87
N TYR A 5 6.83 -14.76 14.24
CA TYR A 5 7.35 -13.43 14.55
C TYR A 5 7.28 -12.49 13.34
N PHE A 6 7.72 -12.92 12.15
CA PHE A 6 7.63 -12.10 10.93
C PHE A 6 6.18 -11.79 10.56
N PHE A 7 5.29 -12.77 10.63
CA PHE A 7 3.85 -12.55 10.42
C PHE A 7 3.29 -11.46 11.35
N LEU A 8 3.60 -11.55 12.65
CA LEU A 8 3.17 -10.55 13.63
C LEU A 8 3.73 -9.15 13.33
N VAL A 9 5.01 -9.04 12.97
CA VAL A 9 5.62 -7.77 12.58
C VAL A 9 4.91 -7.15 11.38
N GLY A 10 4.62 -7.95 10.35
CA GLY A 10 3.86 -7.50 9.18
C GLY A 10 2.47 -7.00 9.56
N SER A 11 1.71 -7.77 10.34
CA SER A 11 0.37 -7.36 10.77
C SER A 11 0.35 -6.12 11.67
N ILE A 12 1.33 -5.97 12.58
CA ILE A 12 1.49 -4.75 13.39
C ILE A 12 1.79 -3.54 12.50
N LEU A 13 2.68 -3.71 11.52
CA LEU A 13 3.02 -2.65 10.57
C LEU A 13 1.78 -2.22 9.77
N ALA A 14 0.98 -3.16 9.27
CA ALA A 14 -0.27 -2.84 8.58
C ALA A 14 -1.30 -2.14 9.48
N SER A 15 -1.38 -2.52 10.76
CA SER A 15 -2.28 -1.83 11.71
C SER A 15 -1.89 -0.36 11.88
N PHE A 16 -0.57 -0.08 12.00
CA PHE A 16 -0.06 1.29 12.04
C PHE A 16 -0.31 2.03 10.73
N LEU A 17 -0.04 1.41 9.58
CA LEU A 17 -0.25 2.02 8.27
C LEU A 17 -1.74 2.28 7.97
N GLY A 18 -2.64 1.42 8.47
CA GLY A 18 -4.08 1.66 8.41
C GLY A 18 -4.46 2.96 9.14
N LEU A 19 -3.90 3.17 10.34
CA LEU A 19 -4.06 4.42 11.07
C LEU A 19 -3.48 5.63 10.32
N VAL A 20 -2.35 5.47 9.63
CA VAL A 20 -1.78 6.53 8.78
C VAL A 20 -2.73 6.88 7.63
N ILE A 21 -3.35 5.88 6.99
CA ILE A 21 -4.30 6.09 5.89
C ILE A 21 -5.51 6.90 6.35
N ASP A 22 -6.02 6.63 7.55
CA ASP A 22 -7.22 7.30 8.05
C ASP A 22 -6.97 8.70 8.59
N ARG A 23 -5.79 8.93 9.17
CA ARG A 23 -5.50 10.18 9.89
C ARG A 23 -4.75 11.22 9.06
N PHE A 24 -3.94 10.79 8.10
CA PHE A 24 -3.14 11.73 7.31
C PHE A 24 -4.01 12.46 6.28
N PRO A 25 -3.85 13.78 6.06
CA PRO A 25 -2.97 14.72 6.76
C PRO A 25 -3.64 15.46 7.94
N GLU A 26 -4.94 15.27 8.15
CA GLU A 26 -5.76 16.15 9.00
C GLU A 26 -5.58 15.91 10.50
N GLN A 27 -5.24 14.69 10.90
CA GLN A 27 -5.15 14.27 12.30
C GLN A 27 -3.74 13.85 12.68
N SER A 28 -3.45 13.99 13.98
CA SER A 28 -2.18 13.57 14.54
C SER A 28 -2.01 12.05 14.52
N ILE A 29 -0.92 11.59 13.91
CA ILE A 29 -0.53 10.17 13.89
C ILE A 29 0.04 9.75 15.26
N ILE A 30 0.71 10.67 15.98
CA ILE A 30 1.53 10.35 17.15
C ILE A 30 0.84 10.63 18.50
N SER A 31 0.09 11.73 18.62
CA SER A 31 -0.29 12.26 19.94
C SER A 31 -1.61 11.73 20.49
N SER A 32 -2.43 11.04 19.70
CA SER A 32 -3.71 10.49 20.16
C SER A 32 -3.70 8.96 20.18
N ALA A 33 -4.09 8.39 21.33
CA ALA A 33 -4.33 6.95 21.46
C ALA A 33 -5.36 6.48 20.44
N SER A 34 -5.25 5.21 20.01
CA SER A 34 -6.26 4.57 19.18
C SER A 34 -7.60 4.56 19.91
N HIS A 35 -8.63 5.11 19.28
CA HIS A 35 -9.98 5.24 19.83
C HIS A 35 -10.99 4.83 18.77
N CYS A 36 -12.21 4.51 19.21
CA CYS A 36 -13.30 4.25 18.28
C CYS A 36 -13.93 5.56 17.81
N ASP A 37 -14.09 5.77 16.50
CA ASP A 37 -14.64 7.02 15.96
C ASP A 37 -16.08 7.30 16.41
N SER A 38 -16.86 6.25 16.70
CA SER A 38 -18.26 6.38 17.09
C SER A 38 -18.45 6.70 18.58
N CYS A 39 -17.75 6.00 19.47
CA CYS A 39 -17.94 6.16 20.92
C CYS A 39 -16.77 6.87 21.62
N GLN A 40 -15.70 7.20 20.89
CA GLN A 40 -14.52 7.92 21.37
C GLN A 40 -13.81 7.25 22.55
N THR A 41 -14.17 6.00 22.87
CA THR A 41 -13.54 5.24 23.94
C THR A 41 -12.14 4.83 23.51
N PRO A 42 -11.10 5.06 24.34
CA PRO A 42 -9.76 4.60 24.05
C PRO A 42 -9.72 3.07 24.04
N LEU A 43 -9.09 2.50 23.00
CA LEU A 43 -8.96 1.06 22.81
C LEU A 43 -7.87 0.51 23.73
N ARG A 44 -8.15 -0.63 24.37
CA ARG A 44 -7.16 -1.31 25.22
C ARG A 44 -6.15 -2.05 24.33
N PRO A 45 -4.95 -2.39 24.84
CA PRO A 45 -3.97 -3.16 24.08
C PRO A 45 -4.52 -4.46 23.47
N LEU A 46 -5.43 -5.15 24.18
CA LEU A 46 -6.10 -6.35 23.67
C LEU A 46 -7.03 -6.08 22.47
N ASP A 47 -7.57 -4.85 22.37
CA ASP A 47 -8.41 -4.42 21.26
C ASP A 47 -7.55 -4.02 20.03
N LEU A 48 -6.23 -3.87 20.21
CA LEU A 48 -5.25 -3.50 19.17
C LEU A 48 -4.46 -4.69 18.61
N ILE A 49 -4.74 -5.92 19.06
CA ILE A 49 -4.08 -7.11 18.52
C ILE A 49 -4.54 -7.32 17.07
N PRO A 50 -3.64 -7.20 16.07
CA PRO A 50 -4.01 -7.28 14.66
C PRO A 50 -4.75 -8.57 14.34
N ILE A 51 -5.77 -8.50 13.48
CA ILE A 51 -6.64 -9.58 12.99
C ILE A 51 -7.51 -10.20 14.11
N LEU A 52 -6.89 -10.61 15.22
CA LEU A 52 -7.56 -11.31 16.31
C LEU A 52 -8.60 -10.44 16.99
N SER A 53 -8.30 -9.17 17.32
CA SER A 53 -9.26 -8.31 18.00
C SER A 53 -10.52 -8.08 17.15
N GLN A 54 -10.35 -7.95 15.84
CA GLN A 54 -11.44 -7.75 14.90
C GLN A 54 -12.26 -9.03 14.71
N VAL A 55 -11.62 -10.18 14.51
CA VAL A 55 -12.30 -11.47 14.33
C VAL A 55 -13.07 -11.87 15.59
N PHE A 56 -12.46 -11.79 16.77
CA PHE A 56 -13.12 -12.14 18.03
C PHE A 56 -14.32 -11.23 18.33
N ASN A 57 -14.21 -9.95 18.01
CA ASN A 57 -15.33 -9.01 18.17
C ASN A 57 -16.29 -8.98 16.96
N ARG A 58 -16.14 -9.90 15.99
CA ARG A 58 -16.97 -10.01 14.77
C ARG A 58 -17.02 -8.72 13.94
N PHE A 59 -15.87 -8.09 13.77
CA PHE A 59 -15.68 -6.80 13.10
C PHE A 59 -16.55 -5.71 13.71
N ARG A 60 -16.66 -5.67 15.04
CA ARG A 60 -17.40 -4.64 15.78
C ARG A 60 -16.58 -4.09 16.92
N CYS A 61 -16.82 -2.83 17.26
CA CYS A 61 -16.29 -2.23 18.47
C CYS A 61 -16.77 -3.00 19.69
N ARG A 62 -15.85 -3.30 20.61
CA ARG A 62 -16.15 -4.03 21.85
C ARG A 62 -17.21 -3.30 22.70
N TYR A 63 -17.15 -1.97 22.72
CA TYR A 63 -17.93 -1.08 23.59
C TYR A 63 -19.27 -0.69 22.96
N CYS A 64 -19.26 -0.02 21.80
CA CYS A 64 -20.49 0.49 21.17
C CYS A 64 -21.08 -0.42 20.07
N LYS A 65 -20.43 -1.54 19.75
CA LYS A 65 -20.86 -2.50 18.72
C LYS A 65 -20.98 -1.94 17.29
N VAL A 66 -20.50 -0.72 17.03
CA VAL A 66 -20.37 -0.19 15.66
C VAL A 66 -19.49 -1.13 14.84
N ARG A 67 -19.80 -1.31 13.54
CA ARG A 67 -19.03 -2.20 12.67
C ARG A 67 -17.72 -1.54 12.24
N TYR A 68 -16.64 -2.29 12.34
CA TYR A 68 -15.38 -1.94 11.68
C TYR A 68 -15.40 -2.40 10.23
N PRO A 69 -14.84 -1.60 9.31
CA PRO A 69 -14.60 -2.03 7.94
C PRO A 69 -13.74 -3.31 7.88
N VAL A 70 -14.08 -4.23 6.99
CA VAL A 70 -13.35 -5.50 6.82
C VAL A 70 -11.97 -5.30 6.18
N TRP A 71 -11.76 -4.18 5.49
CA TRP A 71 -10.51 -3.91 4.79
C TRP A 71 -9.30 -3.82 5.73
N TYR A 72 -9.47 -3.38 6.99
CA TYR A 72 -8.37 -3.39 7.97
C TYR A 72 -7.84 -4.80 8.22
N ALA A 73 -8.72 -5.76 8.48
CA ALA A 73 -8.31 -7.15 8.70
C ALA A 73 -7.63 -7.74 7.46
N LEU A 74 -8.15 -7.43 6.27
CA LEU A 74 -7.55 -7.88 5.02
C LEU A 74 -6.17 -7.26 4.81
N PHE A 75 -5.99 -5.99 5.16
CA PHE A 75 -4.71 -5.30 5.05
C PHE A 75 -3.69 -5.86 6.05
N GLU A 76 -4.07 -6.06 7.31
CA GLU A 76 -3.25 -6.70 8.34
C GLU A 76 -2.85 -8.14 7.99
N LEU A 77 -3.79 -8.90 7.41
CA LEU A 77 -3.51 -10.25 6.92
C LEU A 77 -2.58 -10.23 5.70
N SER A 78 -2.80 -9.32 4.75
CA SER A 78 -2.00 -9.21 3.53
C SER A 78 -0.54 -8.90 3.85
N LEU A 79 -0.29 -7.94 4.74
CA LEU A 79 1.08 -7.60 5.16
C LEU A 79 1.71 -8.67 6.07
N GLY A 80 0.92 -9.31 6.93
CA GLY A 80 1.39 -10.45 7.72
C GLY A 80 1.87 -11.60 6.83
N LEU A 81 1.09 -11.94 5.81
CA LEU A 81 1.49 -12.93 4.79
C LEU A 81 2.70 -12.46 4.00
N LEU A 82 2.77 -11.19 3.60
CA LEU A 82 3.92 -10.64 2.87
C LEU A 82 5.24 -10.81 3.65
N PHE A 83 5.24 -10.52 4.96
CA PHE A 83 6.40 -10.71 5.82
C PHE A 83 6.73 -12.18 6.07
N LEU A 84 5.72 -13.06 6.08
CA LEU A 84 5.92 -14.50 6.12
C LEU A 84 6.64 -15.01 4.86
N LEU A 85 6.25 -14.54 3.67
CA LEU A 85 6.92 -14.88 2.41
C LEU A 85 8.36 -14.37 2.37
N TYR A 86 8.62 -13.22 3.00
CA TYR A 86 9.98 -12.72 3.22
C TYR A 86 10.80 -13.62 4.13
N SER A 87 10.21 -14.12 5.23
CA SER A 87 10.86 -15.10 6.15
C SER A 87 11.29 -16.38 5.41
N TRP A 88 10.48 -16.83 4.45
CA TRP A 88 10.80 -17.99 3.61
C TRP A 88 11.83 -17.72 2.51
N GLY A 89 12.31 -16.47 2.38
CA GLY A 89 13.29 -16.07 1.37
C GLY A 89 12.73 -15.98 -0.05
N TRP A 90 11.41 -16.00 -0.21
CA TRP A 90 10.77 -15.90 -1.53
C TRP A 90 10.72 -14.47 -2.06
N LEU A 91 10.82 -13.48 -1.17
CA LEU A 91 10.79 -12.06 -1.50
C LEU A 91 12.06 -11.36 -1.02
N SER A 92 12.54 -10.39 -1.80
CA SER A 92 13.61 -9.50 -1.38
C SER A 92 13.07 -8.35 -0.52
N LEU A 93 13.94 -7.70 0.27
CA LEU A 93 13.55 -6.54 1.08
C LEU A 93 12.92 -5.43 0.22
N GLY A 94 13.50 -5.16 -0.96
CA GLY A 94 12.96 -4.16 -1.90
C GLY A 94 11.55 -4.50 -2.38
N GLN A 95 11.26 -5.78 -2.66
CA GLN A 95 9.91 -6.22 -3.05
C GLN A 95 8.90 -6.07 -1.92
N VAL A 96 9.28 -6.42 -0.68
CA VAL A 96 8.42 -6.25 0.50
C VAL A 96 8.09 -4.79 0.73
N VAL A 97 9.09 -3.90 0.66
CA VAL A 97 8.90 -2.46 0.83
C VAL A 97 8.03 -1.89 -0.30
N LEU A 98 8.26 -2.29 -1.55
CA LEU A 98 7.48 -1.84 -2.69
C LEU A 98 6.01 -2.28 -2.61
N ILE A 99 5.75 -3.55 -2.27
CA ILE A 99 4.36 -4.04 -2.10
C ILE A 99 3.69 -3.37 -0.90
N THR A 100 4.42 -3.17 0.20
CA THR A 100 3.89 -2.45 1.37
C THR A 100 3.51 -1.00 1.02
N ALA A 101 4.39 -0.29 0.30
CA ALA A 101 4.13 1.05 -0.19
C ALA A 101 2.95 1.09 -1.17
N GLY A 102 2.88 0.13 -2.08
CA GLY A 102 1.79 0.04 -3.05
C GLY A 102 0.45 -0.25 -2.39
N LEU A 103 0.41 -1.12 -1.37
CA LEU A 103 -0.82 -1.37 -0.61
C LEU A 103 -1.28 -0.12 0.15
N THR A 104 -0.37 0.60 0.82
CA THR A 104 -0.75 1.81 1.55
C THR A 104 -1.21 2.94 0.64
N LEU A 105 -0.41 3.25 -0.38
CA LEU A 105 -0.69 4.34 -1.32
C LEU A 105 -1.87 3.99 -2.22
N GLY A 106 -2.03 2.72 -2.59
CA GLY A 106 -3.16 2.25 -3.39
C GLY A 106 -4.48 2.31 -2.61
N ILE A 107 -4.49 1.93 -1.33
CA ILE A 107 -5.68 2.11 -0.48
C ILE A 107 -5.99 3.60 -0.32
N TYR A 108 -4.98 4.43 -0.05
CA TYR A 108 -5.17 5.88 0.10
C TYR A 108 -5.72 6.52 -1.18
N ASP A 109 -5.17 6.20 -2.36
CA ASP A 109 -5.64 6.66 -3.66
C ASP A 109 -7.08 6.19 -3.95
N PHE A 110 -7.41 4.95 -3.57
CA PHE A 110 -8.77 4.42 -3.72
C PHE A 110 -9.81 5.17 -2.87
N HIS A 111 -9.44 5.59 -1.65
CA HIS A 111 -10.33 6.29 -0.72
C HIS A 111 -10.42 7.79 -1.00
N HIS A 112 -9.29 8.46 -1.21
CA HIS A 112 -9.20 9.93 -1.25
C HIS A 112 -8.86 10.50 -2.63
N GLN A 113 -8.47 9.67 -3.61
CA GLN A 113 -7.98 10.12 -4.94
C GLN A 113 -6.85 11.16 -4.84
N GLU A 114 -6.02 11.01 -3.81
CA GLU A 114 -4.89 11.86 -3.49
C GLU A 114 -3.66 10.99 -3.27
N TYR A 115 -2.48 11.60 -3.38
CA TYR A 115 -1.22 10.88 -3.21
C TYR A 115 -0.40 11.49 -2.06
N PRO A 116 -0.28 10.80 -0.91
CA PRO A 116 0.35 11.35 0.27
C PRO A 116 1.87 11.33 0.10
N LEU A 117 2.41 12.42 -0.46
CA LEU A 117 3.84 12.56 -0.82
C LEU A 117 4.78 12.21 0.33
N LEU A 118 4.48 12.66 1.55
CA LEU A 118 5.33 12.38 2.71
C LEU A 118 5.41 10.88 3.01
N VAL A 119 4.29 10.16 2.91
CA VAL A 119 4.23 8.71 3.12
C VAL A 119 4.98 7.98 2.01
N TRP A 120 4.84 8.41 0.76
CA TRP A 120 5.63 7.84 -0.34
C TRP A 120 7.13 8.10 -0.18
N MET A 121 7.55 9.30 0.27
CA MET A 121 8.96 9.63 0.47
C MET A 121 9.65 8.71 1.49
N THR A 122 8.95 8.30 2.55
CA THR A 122 9.54 7.37 3.53
C THR A 122 9.85 6.01 2.90
N PHE A 123 8.91 5.45 2.14
CA PHE A 123 9.13 4.19 1.43
C PHE A 123 10.19 4.33 0.33
N GLN A 124 10.20 5.44 -0.41
CA GLN A 124 11.18 5.69 -1.46
C GLN A 124 12.61 5.78 -0.91
N LEU A 125 12.81 6.44 0.25
CA LEU A 125 14.12 6.50 0.90
C LEU A 125 14.60 5.12 1.35
N ILE A 126 13.71 4.29 1.89
CA ILE A 126 14.03 2.90 2.28
C ILE A 126 14.43 2.09 1.04
N LEU A 127 13.70 2.24 -0.07
CA LEU A 127 14.04 1.57 -1.33
C LEU A 127 15.42 2.01 -1.83
N ILE A 128 15.69 3.31 -1.94
CA ILE A 128 16.99 3.84 -2.37
C ILE A 128 18.12 3.34 -1.47
N ALA A 129 17.92 3.29 -0.15
CA ALA A 129 18.91 2.76 0.77
C ALA A 129 19.19 1.26 0.56
N SER A 130 18.19 0.49 0.13
CA SER A 130 18.30 -0.96 -0.08
C SER A 130 18.85 -1.37 -1.46
N SER A 131 18.45 -0.65 -2.52
CA SER A 131 18.74 -1.01 -3.92
C SER A 131 19.62 0.00 -4.66
N GLY A 132 19.95 1.13 -4.03
CA GLY A 132 20.63 2.25 -4.68
C GLY A 132 19.69 3.09 -5.55
N TRP A 133 20.28 3.90 -6.42
CA TRP A 133 19.57 4.74 -7.39
C TRP A 133 19.89 4.30 -8.81
N ASN A 134 18.97 4.55 -9.75
CA ASN A 134 19.20 4.32 -11.16
C ASN A 134 18.59 5.44 -12.03
N LEU A 135 19.04 5.53 -13.28
CA LEU A 135 18.62 6.59 -14.20
C LEU A 135 17.12 6.55 -14.50
N VAL A 136 16.54 5.33 -14.56
CA VAL A 136 15.12 5.13 -14.86
C VAL A 136 14.24 5.70 -13.74
N MET A 137 14.58 5.43 -12.47
CA MET A 137 13.94 6.03 -11.31
C MET A 137 14.04 7.56 -11.36
N VAL A 138 15.22 8.12 -11.65
CA VAL A 138 15.38 9.58 -11.76
C VAL A 138 14.49 10.16 -12.87
N SER A 139 14.39 9.47 -14.01
CA SER A 139 13.53 9.90 -15.11
C SER A 139 12.04 9.95 -14.71
N PHE A 140 11.54 8.94 -13.99
CA PHE A 140 10.17 8.94 -13.48
C PHE A 140 9.94 9.95 -12.36
N LEU A 141 10.95 10.22 -11.51
CA LEU A 141 10.87 11.30 -10.51
C LEU A 141 10.70 12.67 -11.18
N ILE A 142 11.50 12.95 -12.20
CA ILE A 142 11.40 14.21 -12.96
C ILE A 142 10.01 14.31 -13.60
N LEU A 143 9.51 13.23 -14.22
CA LEU A 143 8.16 13.20 -14.77
C LEU A 143 7.08 13.43 -13.71
N GLY A 144 7.20 12.82 -12.53
CA GLY A 144 6.25 13.02 -11.43
C GLY A 144 6.24 14.45 -10.90
N ILE A 145 7.41 15.08 -10.78
CA ILE A 145 7.51 16.50 -10.41
C ILE A 145 6.90 17.39 -11.49
N LEU A 146 7.20 17.14 -12.77
CA LEU A 146 6.62 17.89 -13.88
C LEU A 146 5.10 17.73 -13.93
N ALA A 147 4.57 16.53 -13.73
CA ALA A 147 3.13 16.23 -13.67
C ALA A 147 2.42 16.90 -12.48
N HIS A 148 3.16 17.29 -11.44
CA HIS A 148 2.60 18.07 -10.34
C HIS A 148 2.39 19.55 -10.70
N PHE A 149 3.32 20.13 -11.49
CA PHE A 149 3.25 21.53 -11.90
C PHE A 149 2.48 21.75 -13.21
N ILE A 150 2.46 20.75 -14.09
CA ILE A 150 1.80 20.78 -15.38
C ILE A 150 0.60 19.83 -15.32
N ASP A 151 -0.59 20.32 -15.68
CA ASP A 151 -1.78 19.47 -15.74
C ASP A 151 -1.72 18.55 -16.97
N ILE A 152 -1.18 17.35 -16.77
CA ILE A 152 -1.05 16.29 -17.80
C ILE A 152 -2.31 15.41 -17.82
N ARG A 153 -3.36 15.72 -17.05
CA ARG A 153 -4.56 14.88 -16.85
C ARG A 153 -4.26 13.47 -16.29
N MET A 154 -3.04 13.23 -15.82
CA MET A 154 -2.60 12.04 -15.11
C MET A 154 -2.10 12.43 -13.73
N GLY A 155 -2.29 11.54 -12.75
CA GLY A 155 -1.87 11.80 -11.38
C GLY A 155 -0.35 11.77 -11.27
N ALA A 156 0.23 12.81 -10.64
CA ALA A 156 1.66 12.81 -10.32
C ALA A 156 2.08 11.57 -9.51
N GLY A 157 1.18 11.07 -8.65
CA GLY A 157 1.36 9.86 -7.86
C GLY A 157 1.67 8.61 -8.67
N ASP A 158 1.12 8.49 -9.88
CA ASP A 158 1.33 7.33 -10.75
C ASP A 158 2.80 7.25 -11.18
N PHE A 159 3.38 8.38 -11.60
CA PHE A 159 4.79 8.48 -11.96
C PHE A 159 5.72 8.29 -10.76
N LEU A 160 5.33 8.78 -9.58
CA LEU A 160 6.10 8.60 -8.36
C LEU A 160 6.14 7.13 -7.92
N PHE A 161 5.01 6.40 -8.04
CA PHE A 161 4.99 4.96 -7.77
C PHE A 161 5.78 4.17 -8.83
N LEU A 162 5.72 4.57 -10.10
CA LEU A 162 6.58 4.00 -11.16
C LEU A 162 8.07 4.25 -10.90
N ALA A 163 8.43 5.38 -10.29
CA ALA A 163 9.80 5.62 -9.85
C ALA A 163 10.23 4.63 -8.75
N SER A 164 9.34 4.29 -7.83
CA SER A 164 9.58 3.22 -6.83
C SER A 164 9.72 1.85 -7.49
N CYS A 165 8.87 1.53 -8.46
CA CYS A 165 8.92 0.29 -9.23
C CYS A 165 10.25 0.15 -10.00
N ALA A 166 10.77 1.26 -10.54
CA ALA A 166 12.03 1.28 -11.29
C ALA A 166 13.25 0.84 -10.49
N LEU A 167 13.20 0.89 -9.15
CA LEU A 167 14.30 0.43 -8.30
C LEU A 167 14.32 -1.09 -8.12
N VAL A 168 13.19 -1.76 -8.35
CA VAL A 168 13.04 -3.21 -8.13
C VAL A 168 12.98 -3.98 -9.46
N PHE A 169 12.38 -3.39 -10.49
CA PHE A 169 12.14 -4.04 -11.77
C PHE A 169 13.12 -3.59 -12.86
N SER A 170 13.37 -4.49 -13.81
CA SER A 170 14.08 -4.13 -15.05
C SER A 170 13.21 -3.27 -15.97
N VAL A 171 13.81 -2.61 -16.97
CA VAL A 171 13.08 -1.77 -17.93
C VAL A 171 11.99 -2.56 -18.67
N THR A 172 12.28 -3.80 -19.07
CA THR A 172 11.31 -4.66 -19.76
C THR A 172 10.13 -5.01 -18.85
N GLU A 173 10.39 -5.34 -17.59
CA GLU A 173 9.35 -5.60 -16.60
C GLU A 173 8.49 -4.36 -16.31
N LEU A 174 9.10 -3.18 -16.25
CA LEU A 174 8.40 -1.91 -16.09
C LEU A 174 7.44 -1.64 -17.24
N LEU A 175 7.86 -1.90 -18.49
CA LEU A 175 7.00 -1.75 -19.66
C LEU A 175 5.81 -2.74 -19.61
N ILE A 176 6.08 -3.99 -19.23
CA ILE A 176 5.05 -5.02 -19.04
C ILE A 176 4.08 -4.60 -17.92
N LEU A 177 4.60 -4.07 -16.82
CA LEU A 177 3.81 -3.58 -15.68
C LEU A 177 2.86 -2.47 -16.12
N ILE A 178 3.37 -1.45 -16.83
CA ILE A 178 2.55 -0.36 -17.35
C ILE A 178 1.48 -0.90 -18.30
N GLN A 179 1.83 -1.82 -19.20
CA GLN A 179 0.86 -2.42 -20.12
C GLN A 179 -0.27 -3.16 -19.39
N PHE A 180 0.05 -4.01 -18.41
CA PHE A 180 -0.96 -4.73 -17.63
C PHE A 180 -1.81 -3.79 -16.77
N ALA A 181 -1.20 -2.80 -16.12
CA ALA A 181 -1.91 -1.80 -15.32
C ALA A 181 -2.86 -0.97 -16.19
N SER A 182 -2.42 -0.51 -17.36
CA SER A 182 -3.28 0.22 -18.31
C SER A 182 -4.39 -0.67 -18.87
N ALA A 183 -4.11 -1.92 -19.25
CA ALA A 183 -5.13 -2.83 -19.77
C ALA A 183 -6.23 -3.13 -18.74
N THR A 184 -5.83 -3.42 -17.49
CA THR A 184 -6.78 -3.67 -16.39
C THR A 184 -7.53 -2.40 -15.97
N GLY A 185 -6.87 -1.24 -15.98
CA GLY A 185 -7.50 0.06 -15.73
C GLY A 185 -8.55 0.42 -16.79
N ILE A 186 -8.26 0.21 -18.08
CA ILE A 186 -9.22 0.43 -19.18
C ILE A 186 -10.40 -0.53 -19.03
N LEU A 187 -10.16 -1.82 -18.77
CA LEU A 187 -11.23 -2.79 -18.57
C LEU A 187 -12.13 -2.40 -17.40
N ALA A 188 -11.54 -1.99 -16.26
CA ALA A 188 -12.29 -1.52 -15.11
C ALA A 188 -13.09 -0.24 -15.40
N PHE A 189 -12.51 0.69 -16.17
CA PHE A 189 -13.20 1.92 -16.58
C PHE A 189 -14.42 1.62 -17.47
N LEU A 190 -14.28 0.73 -18.45
CA LEU A 190 -15.39 0.31 -19.33
C LEU A 190 -16.53 -0.38 -18.56
N LEU A 191 -16.20 -1.12 -17.51
CA LEU A 191 -17.19 -1.77 -16.64
C LEU A 191 -17.88 -0.78 -15.69
N GLN A 192 -17.25 0.36 -15.38
CA GLN A 192 -17.77 1.37 -14.47
C GLN A 192 -18.53 2.48 -15.23
N LYS A 193 -19.87 2.44 -15.20
CA LYS A 193 -20.72 3.39 -15.92
C LYS A 193 -20.71 4.85 -15.39
N LYS A 194 -20.06 5.17 -14.26
CA LYS A 194 -20.27 6.44 -13.52
C LYS A 194 -19.06 7.04 -12.80
N LYS A 195 -17.81 6.70 -13.12
CA LYS A 195 -16.65 7.36 -12.49
C LYS A 195 -15.94 8.31 -13.46
N GLU A 196 -15.77 9.56 -13.03
CA GLU A 196 -15.03 10.60 -13.78
C GLU A 196 -13.50 10.45 -13.63
N ARG A 197 -13.03 9.86 -12.52
CA ARG A 197 -11.61 9.63 -12.22
C ARG A 197 -11.40 8.23 -11.67
N LEU A 198 -10.37 7.57 -12.16
CA LEU A 198 -10.00 6.20 -11.79
C LEU A 198 -8.68 6.24 -11.00
N PRO A 199 -8.65 5.72 -9.75
CA PRO A 199 -7.41 5.60 -8.99
C PRO A 199 -6.52 4.56 -9.66
N PHE A 200 -5.38 4.97 -10.20
CA PHE A 200 -4.54 4.13 -11.05
C PHE A 200 -3.49 3.34 -10.27
N VAL A 201 -3.08 3.82 -9.09
CA VAL A 201 -2.11 3.15 -8.21
C VAL A 201 -2.52 1.71 -7.83
N PRO A 202 -3.80 1.40 -7.51
CA PRO A 202 -4.24 0.02 -7.28
C PRO A 202 -3.98 -0.93 -8.47
N PHE A 203 -4.08 -0.44 -9.71
CA PHE A 203 -3.82 -1.25 -10.90
C PHE A 203 -2.32 -1.46 -11.12
N LEU A 204 -1.50 -0.44 -10.82
CA LEU A 204 -0.04 -0.57 -10.79
C LEU A 204 0.41 -1.59 -9.73
N LEU A 205 -0.18 -1.55 -8.53
CA LEU A 205 0.08 -2.54 -7.48
C LEU A 205 -0.29 -3.96 -7.93
N LEU A 206 -1.45 -4.13 -8.56
CA LEU A 206 -1.89 -5.43 -9.06
C LEU A 206 -0.88 -5.99 -10.07
N ALA A 207 -0.42 -5.17 -11.02
CA ALA A 207 0.60 -5.56 -11.98
C ALA A 207 1.95 -5.88 -11.31
N THR A 208 2.38 -5.07 -10.32
CA THR A 208 3.58 -5.32 -9.49
C THR A 208 3.52 -6.69 -8.83
N CYS A 209 2.41 -7.02 -8.17
CA CYS A 209 2.21 -8.32 -7.51
C CYS A 209 2.23 -9.47 -8.53
N LEU A 210 1.55 -9.33 -9.67
CA LEU A 210 1.54 -10.35 -10.71
C LEU A 210 2.95 -10.66 -11.24
N ILE A 211 3.79 -9.65 -11.46
CA ILE A 211 5.15 -9.86 -11.96
C ILE A 211 6.03 -10.51 -10.87
N ILE A 212 5.95 -10.04 -9.63
CA ILE A 212 6.75 -10.60 -8.51
C ILE A 212 6.39 -12.07 -8.26
N PHE A 213 5.10 -12.37 -8.10
CA PHE A 213 4.65 -13.74 -7.84
C PHE A 213 4.73 -14.63 -9.09
N GLY A 214 4.56 -14.07 -10.29
CA GLY A 214 4.73 -14.79 -11.55
C GLY A 214 6.16 -15.30 -11.73
N LYS A 215 7.17 -14.50 -11.35
CA LYS A 215 8.57 -14.95 -11.33
C LYS A 215 8.81 -16.08 -10.33
N LEU A 216 8.20 -16.00 -9.16
CA LEU A 216 8.33 -17.03 -8.12
C LEU A 216 7.78 -18.39 -8.58
N LEU A 217 6.72 -18.41 -9.39
CA LEU A 217 6.11 -19.65 -9.92
C LEU A 217 6.90 -20.28 -11.07
N LEU A 218 7.78 -19.53 -11.73
CA LEU A 218 8.57 -20.01 -12.87
C LEU A 218 9.94 -20.61 -12.46
N VAL A 219 10.29 -20.50 -11.18
CA VAL A 219 11.51 -21.07 -10.55
C VAL A 219 11.16 -22.38 -9.87
#